data_AF-A0A838JQJ7-F1
#
_entry.id   AF-A0A838JQJ7-F1
#
_cell.length_a   1.000
_cell.length_b   1.000
_cell.length_c   1.000
_cell.angle_alpha   90.00
_cell.angle_beta   90.00
_cell.angle_gamma   90.00
#
_symmetry.space_group_name_H-M   'P 1'
#
loop_
_entity.id
_entity.type
_entity.pdbx_description
1 polymer ?
#
loop_
_entity_poly.entity_id
_entity_poly.type
_entity_poly.pdbx_seq_one_letter_code
_entity_poly.pdbx_strand_id
1 'polypeptide(L)'
;VGQTGYTGFYMRVISEGLVRSGDAFELIEGHPGRITIAAVNDIIFGRSEDAGLIENLANLPEFGADGRALFAERLGRRREMSQG
;
A
#
# COMPACT_ATOMS: atom_id res chain seq x y z
N VAL A 1 13.20 2.49 10.79
CA VAL A 1 11.83 2.33 10.21
C VAL A 1 11.55 0.88 9.82
N GLY A 2 12.37 0.28 8.94
CA GLY A 2 12.10 -1.08 8.43
C GLY A 2 11.91 -2.17 9.49
N GLN A 3 12.50 -2.06 10.68
CA GLN A 3 12.30 -3.04 11.76
C GLN A 3 11.02 -2.84 12.58
N THR A 4 10.55 -1.60 12.76
CA THR A 4 9.40 -1.30 13.65
C THR A 4 8.09 -1.11 12.91
N GLY A 5 8.13 -0.86 11.59
CA GLY A 5 6.93 -0.63 10.78
C GLY A 5 6.27 0.74 10.98
N TYR A 6 6.81 1.60 11.84
CA TYR A 6 6.32 2.97 12.07
C TYR A 6 6.76 3.91 10.96
N THR A 7 6.10 3.81 9.81
CA THR A 7 6.37 4.62 8.61
C THR A 7 5.51 5.88 8.54
N GLY A 8 4.39 5.92 9.26
CA GLY A 8 3.27 6.78 8.89
C GLY A 8 2.72 6.38 7.52
N PHE A 9 1.98 7.29 6.88
CA PHE A 9 1.44 7.11 5.54
C PHE A 9 1.18 8.47 4.90
N TYR A 10 1.08 8.48 3.58
CA TYR A 10 0.71 9.66 2.81
C TYR A 10 -0.77 9.60 2.43
N MET A 11 -1.38 10.78 2.28
CA MET A 11 -2.73 10.94 1.74
C MET A 11 -2.65 11.76 0.46
N ARG A 12 -3.54 11.47 -0.50
CA ARG A 12 -3.75 12.36 -1.67
C ARG A 12 -4.91 13.31 -1.38
N VAL A 13 -4.79 14.56 -1.80
CA VAL A 13 -5.89 15.51 -1.73
C VAL A 13 -6.90 15.17 -2.84
N ILE A 14 -8.12 14.81 -2.46
CA ILE A 14 -9.22 14.53 -3.40
C ILE A 14 -9.95 15.82 -3.77
N SER A 15 -10.14 16.70 -2.77
CA SER A 15 -10.78 18.00 -2.90
C SER A 15 -10.05 18.97 -1.98
N GLU A 16 -9.68 20.13 -2.50
CA GLU A 16 -9.02 21.17 -1.73
C GLU A 16 -10.00 21.86 -0.77
N GLY A 17 -9.49 22.44 0.31
CA GLY A 17 -10.28 23.12 1.32
C GLY A 17 -9.43 23.66 2.47
N LEU A 18 -10.07 24.34 3.41
CA LEU A 18 -9.43 24.86 4.62
C LEU A 18 -9.55 23.83 5.75
N VAL A 19 -8.44 23.61 6.45
CA VAL A 19 -8.36 22.76 7.65
C VAL A 19 -7.67 23.55 8.77
N ARG A 20 -7.96 23.19 10.02
CA ARG A 20 -7.33 23.79 11.20
C ARG A 20 -6.88 22.72 12.19
N SER A 21 -5.97 23.10 13.09
CA SER A 21 -5.55 22.24 14.19
C SER A 21 -6.76 21.87 15.07
N GLY A 22 -6.87 20.59 15.39
CA GLY A 22 -7.98 20.05 16.19
C GLY A 22 -9.17 19.54 15.37
N ASP A 23 -9.19 19.73 14.05
CA ASP A 23 -10.19 19.06 13.20
C ASP A 23 -9.99 17.54 13.26
N ALA A 24 -11.10 16.80 13.30
CA ALA A 24 -11.09 15.34 13.35
C ALA A 24 -11.00 14.73 11.95
N PHE A 25 -10.39 13.54 11.86
CA PHE A 25 -10.55 12.68 10.70
C PHE A 25 -11.77 11.78 10.90
N GLU A 26 -12.70 11.83 9.94
CA GLU A 26 -13.85 10.94 9.89
C GLU A 26 -13.68 9.93 8.75
N LEU A 27 -13.95 8.66 9.02
CA LEU A 27 -13.94 7.63 7.99
C LEU A 27 -15.27 7.67 7.23
N ILE A 28 -15.27 8.35 6.09
CA ILE A 28 -16.45 8.43 5.21
C ILE A 28 -16.65 7.12 4.45
N GLU A 29 -15.56 6.54 3.93
CA GLU A 29 -15.58 5.29 3.18
C GLU A 29 -14.32 4.47 3.47
N GLY A 30 -14.52 3.19 3.80
CA GLY A 30 -13.43 2.24 3.96
C GLY A 30 -13.24 1.38 2.71
N HIS A 31 -12.01 1.25 2.24
CA HIS A 31 -11.70 0.45 1.06
C HIS A 31 -12.23 -1.00 1.19
N PRO A 32 -12.95 -1.55 0.19
CA PRO A 32 -13.61 -2.86 0.29
C PRO A 32 -12.62 -4.00 0.51
N GLY A 33 -11.41 -3.90 -0.05
CA GLY A 33 -10.33 -4.88 0.15
C GLY A 33 -9.71 -4.90 1.54
N ARG A 34 -10.10 -3.97 2.45
CA ARG A 34 -9.61 -3.89 3.84
C ARG A 34 -8.08 -4.04 4.00
N ILE A 35 -7.34 -3.49 3.04
CA ILE A 35 -5.87 -3.53 3.00
C ILE A 35 -5.33 -2.58 4.07
N THR A 36 -4.45 -3.07 4.95
CA THR A 36 -3.84 -2.27 6.01
C THR A 36 -2.45 -1.78 5.61
N ILE A 37 -2.03 -0.62 6.11
CA ILE A 37 -0.68 -0.09 5.91
C ILE A 37 0.38 -1.06 6.45
N ALA A 38 0.10 -1.75 7.56
CA ALA A 38 1.00 -2.74 8.14
C ALA A 38 1.28 -3.91 7.18
N ALA A 39 0.24 -4.47 6.55
CA ALA A 39 0.39 -5.57 5.60
C ALA A 39 1.20 -5.16 4.36
N VAL A 40 0.98 -3.94 3.85
CA VAL A 40 1.77 -3.37 2.75
C VAL A 40 3.24 -3.21 3.16
N ASN A 41 3.49 -2.69 4.36
CA ASN A 41 4.84 -2.54 4.89
C ASN A 41 5.56 -3.89 5.08
N ASP A 42 4.85 -4.93 5.51
CA ASP A 42 5.42 -6.27 5.65
C ASP A 42 5.92 -6.80 4.31
N ILE A 43 5.19 -6.55 3.22
CA ILE A 43 5.69 -6.87 1.88
C ILE A 43 6.90 -6.00 1.53
N ILE A 44 6.80 -4.67 1.65
CA ILE A 44 7.86 -3.73 1.26
C ILE A 44 9.18 -4.12 1.92
N PHE A 45 9.17 -4.39 3.23
CA PHE A 45 10.34 -4.74 4.02
C PHE A 45 10.69 -6.24 4.02
N GLY A 46 10.02 -7.05 3.21
CA GLY A 46 10.36 -8.47 3.03
C GLY A 46 10.02 -9.37 4.22
N ARG A 47 9.09 -8.95 5.09
CA ARG A 47 8.53 -9.77 6.16
C ARG A 47 7.36 -10.64 5.70
N SER A 48 6.76 -10.31 4.56
CA SER A 48 5.67 -11.08 3.95
C SER A 48 5.91 -11.29 2.46
N GLU A 49 5.52 -12.48 2.01
CA GLU A 49 5.47 -12.89 0.62
C GLU A 49 4.05 -13.30 0.22
N ASP A 50 3.04 -12.55 0.64
CA ASP A 50 1.67 -12.76 0.16
C ASP A 50 1.54 -12.38 -1.32
N ALA A 51 1.43 -13.39 -2.19
CA ALA A 51 1.33 -13.17 -3.64
C ALA A 51 0.03 -12.50 -4.06
N GLY A 52 -1.09 -12.83 -3.39
CA GLY A 52 -2.40 -12.26 -3.70
C GLY A 52 -2.44 -10.78 -3.34
N LEU A 53 -1.88 -10.41 -2.18
CA LEU A 53 -1.78 -9.00 -1.81
C LEU A 53 -0.82 -8.22 -2.72
N ILE A 54 0.31 -8.80 -3.15
CA ILE A 54 1.20 -8.16 -4.12
C ILE A 54 0.49 -7.89 -5.45
N GLU A 55 -0.26 -8.87 -5.96
CA GLU A 55 -1.03 -8.71 -7.20
C GLU A 55 -2.14 -7.66 -7.06
N ASN A 56 -2.84 -7.65 -5.93
CA ASN A 56 -3.83 -6.61 -5.63
C ASN A 56 -3.18 -5.21 -5.62
N LEU A 57 -2.04 -5.05 -4.96
CA LEU A 57 -1.32 -3.77 -4.86
C LEU A 57 -0.74 -3.30 -6.20
N ALA A 58 -0.28 -4.21 -7.05
CA ALA A 58 0.18 -3.89 -8.40
C ALA A 58 -0.93 -3.28 -9.27
N ASN A 59 -2.19 -3.61 -8.98
CA ASN A 59 -3.36 -3.18 -9.74
C ASN A 59 -4.25 -2.15 -9.01
N LEU A 60 -3.88 -1.72 -7.79
CA LEU A 60 -4.72 -0.87 -6.94
C LEU A 60 -4.72 0.60 -7.40
N PRO A 61 -5.81 1.13 -7.98
CA PRO A 61 -5.83 2.48 -8.57
C PRO A 61 -5.53 3.61 -7.56
N GLU A 62 -5.89 3.40 -6.30
CA GLU A 62 -5.68 4.33 -5.18
C GLU A 62 -4.20 4.44 -4.80
N PHE A 63 -3.39 3.43 -5.13
CA PHE A 63 -1.96 3.43 -4.87
C PHE A 63 -1.22 4.15 -5.99
N GLY A 64 -0.26 5.02 -5.66
CA GLY A 64 0.46 5.82 -6.67
C GLY A 64 1.16 4.98 -7.75
N ALA A 65 1.38 5.56 -8.94
CA ALA A 65 1.94 4.84 -10.09
C ALA A 65 3.28 4.16 -9.79
N ASP A 66 4.19 4.88 -9.12
CA ASP A 66 5.50 4.34 -8.73
C ASP A 66 5.37 3.14 -7.78
N GLY A 67 4.40 3.22 -6.86
CA GLY A 67 4.10 2.14 -5.94
C GLY A 67 3.53 0.90 -6.64
N ARG A 68 2.63 1.09 -7.60
CA ARG A 68 2.11 -0.02 -8.42
C ARG A 68 3.21 -0.68 -9.24
N ALA A 69 4.10 0.12 -9.84
CA ALA A 69 5.24 -0.38 -10.61
C ALA A 69 6.19 -1.24 -9.76
N LEU A 70 6.48 -0.80 -8.52
CA LEU A 70 7.28 -1.57 -7.57
C LEU A 70 6.69 -2.96 -7.29
N PHE A 71 5.37 -3.04 -7.06
CA PHE A 71 4.71 -4.32 -6.78
C PHE A 71 4.59 -5.19 -8.03
N ALA A 72 4.39 -4.61 -9.21
CA ALA A 72 4.39 -5.34 -10.48
C ALA A 72 5.74 -6.01 -10.76
N GLU A 73 6.84 -5.29 -10.55
CA GLU A 73 8.21 -5.84 -10.69
C GLU A 73 8.45 -6.98 -9.71
N ARG A 74 8.01 -6.82 -8.46
CA ARG A 74 8.11 -7.85 -7.42
C ARG A 74 7.29 -9.09 -7.76
N LEU A 75 6.10 -8.93 -8.35
CA LEU A 75 5.27 -10.04 -8.83
C LEU A 75 5.95 -10.81 -9.98
N GLY A 76 6.55 -10.09 -10.93
CA GLY A 76 7.30 -10.66 -12.05
C GLY A 76 8.41 -11.61 -11.57
N ARG A 77 9.31 -11.10 -10.71
CA ARG A 77 10.39 -11.91 -10.11
C ARG A 77 9.89 -13.18 -9.43
N ARG A 78 8.74 -13.12 -8.75
CA ARG A 78 8.18 -14.28 -8.07
C ARG A 78 7.66 -15.34 -9.03
N ARG A 79 7.00 -14.93 -10.10
CA ARG A 79 6.50 -15.84 -11.14
C ARG A 79 7.65 -16.59 -11.81
N GLU A 80 8.79 -15.93 -12.02
CA GLU A 80 10.01 -16.54 -12.54
C GLU A 80 10.61 -17.58 -11.58
N MET A 81 10.71 -17.28 -10.29
CA MET A 81 11.24 -18.22 -9.28
C MET A 81 10.35 -19.46 -9.06
N SER A 82 9.05 -19.37 -9.30
CA SER A 82 8.13 -20.52 -9.18
C SER A 82 8.15 -21.47 -10.38
N GLN A 83 8.84 -21.13 -11.48
CA GLN A 83 8.90 -21.93 -12.70
C GLN A 83 10.29 -22.54 -12.99
N GLY A 84 11.26 -22.36 -12.09
CA GLY A 84 12.59 -23.00 -12.13
C GLY A 84 12.75 -24.01 -11.01
#